data_AF-A0A661FLJ4-F1
#
_entry.id   AF-A0A661FLJ4-F1
#
_cell.length_a   1.000
_cell.length_b   1.000
_cell.length_c   1.000
_cell.angle_alpha   90.00
_cell.angle_beta   90.00
_cell.angle_gamma   90.00
#
_symmetry.space_group_name_H-M   'P 1'
#
loop_
_entity.id
_entity.type
_entity.pdbx_description
1 polymer ?
#
loop_
_entity_poly.entity_id
_entity_poly.type
_entity_poly.pdbx_seq_one_letter_code
_entity_poly.pdbx_strand_id
1 'polypeptide(L)'
;MTFPLIGPEQDFALWAILIAAAAFGFWCERFPWGRKYSGVMWLMAMTFVLANLRIIPSTAPAYDAVWNYLVPIAIPLLLFEADLKRIVRESGPTLIAFIIGSASVVAGVFIGSAMLD
;
A
#
# COMPACT_ATOMS: atom_id res chain seq x y z
N MET A 1 -13.87 -9.20 -25.48
CA MET A 1 -13.19 -9.59 -24.23
C MET A 1 -11.71 -9.32 -24.41
N THR A 2 -11.22 -8.15 -24.00
CA THR A 2 -9.80 -7.81 -24.14
C THR A 2 -9.06 -8.28 -22.89
N PHE A 3 -8.29 -9.35 -23.06
CA PHE A 3 -7.41 -9.88 -22.04
C PHE A 3 -6.33 -8.84 -21.69
N PRO A 4 -5.95 -8.71 -20.40
CA PRO A 4 -4.78 -7.92 -20.05
C PRO A 4 -3.55 -8.44 -20.79
N LEU A 5 -2.61 -7.54 -21.10
CA LEU A 5 -1.42 -7.89 -21.89
C LEU A 5 -0.59 -8.99 -21.21
N ILE A 6 -0.60 -9.01 -19.88
CA ILE A 6 -0.03 -10.07 -19.05
C ILE A 6 -1.17 -10.88 -18.44
N GLY A 7 -1.15 -12.19 -18.68
CA GLY A 7 -2.16 -13.11 -18.12
C GLY A 7 -1.99 -13.28 -16.60
N PRO A 8 -3.08 -13.55 -15.85
CA PRO A 8 -3.03 -13.81 -14.40
C PRO A 8 -2.09 -14.94 -14.00
N GLU A 9 -1.93 -15.94 -14.88
CA GLU A 9 -1.09 -17.13 -14.65
C GLU A 9 0.42 -16.85 -14.86
N GLN A 10 0.79 -15.66 -15.35
CA GLN A 10 2.19 -15.31 -15.61
C GLN A 10 2.85 -14.71 -14.37
N ASP A 11 2.98 -15.53 -13.32
CA ASP A 11 3.51 -15.10 -12.02
C ASP A 11 4.86 -14.38 -12.12
N PHE A 12 5.78 -14.90 -12.94
CA PHE A 12 7.11 -14.29 -13.10
C PHE A 12 7.06 -12.88 -13.67
N ALA A 13 6.25 -12.65 -14.72
CA ALA A 13 6.10 -11.35 -15.34
C ALA A 13 5.42 -10.35 -14.38
N LEU A 14 4.44 -10.85 -13.62
CA LEU A 14 3.74 -10.05 -12.63
C LEU A 14 4.66 -9.61 -11.49
N TRP A 15 5.43 -10.54 -10.91
CA TRP A 15 6.45 -10.23 -9.90
C TRP A 15 7.50 -9.26 -10.42
N ALA A 16 7.98 -9.45 -11.65
CA ALA A 16 8.95 -8.54 -12.27
C ALA A 16 8.41 -7.10 -12.33
N ILE A 17 7.13 -6.92 -12.69
CA ILE A 17 6.50 -5.60 -12.75
C ILE A 17 6.27 -5.03 -11.35
N LEU A 18 5.82 -5.83 -10.39
CA LEU A 18 5.64 -5.38 -9.00
C LEU A 18 6.96 -4.88 -8.40
N ILE A 19 8.04 -5.63 -8.62
CA ILE A 19 9.39 -5.26 -8.17
C ILE A 19 9.89 -4.03 -8.94
N ALA A 20 9.69 -3.96 -10.26
CA ALA A 20 10.08 -2.80 -11.06
C ALA A 20 9.34 -1.53 -10.62
N ALA A 21 8.05 -1.64 -10.32
CA ALA A 21 7.24 -0.54 -9.82
C ALA A 21 7.71 -0.09 -8.42
N ALA A 22 8.10 -1.04 -7.55
CA ALA A 22 8.64 -0.71 -6.23
C ALA A 22 10.00 -0.01 -6.35
N ALA A 23 10.88 -0.53 -7.22
CA ALA A 23 12.16 0.09 -7.54
C ALA A 23 11.99 1.49 -8.13
N PHE A 24 10.99 1.69 -9.00
CA PHE A 24 10.63 3.01 -9.54
C PHE A 24 10.18 3.97 -8.43
N GLY A 25 9.31 3.51 -7.51
CA GLY A 25 8.86 4.32 -6.37
C GLY A 25 10.03 4.82 -5.51
N PHE A 26 10.96 3.94 -5.15
CA PHE A 26 12.17 4.30 -4.41
C PHE A 26 13.14 5.16 -5.23
N TRP A 27 13.24 4.93 -6.53
CA TRP A 27 14.06 5.74 -7.42
C TRP A 27 13.54 7.19 -7.50
N CYS A 28 12.22 7.38 -7.52
CA CYS A 28 11.59 8.69 -7.51
C CYS A 28 11.96 9.52 -6.27
N GLU A 29 12.11 8.91 -5.09
CA GLU A 29 12.50 9.61 -3.85
C GLU A 29 13.89 10.27 -3.91
N ARG A 30 14.73 9.90 -4.88
CA ARG A 30 16.03 10.55 -5.12
C ARG A 30 15.88 11.97 -5.68
N PHE A 31 14.74 12.30 -6.29
CA PHE A 31 14.49 13.62 -6.87
C PHE A 31 13.77 14.54 -5.88
N PRO A 32 14.00 15.87 -5.93
CA PRO A 32 13.38 16.83 -5.01
C PRO A 32 11.85 16.83 -5.08
N TRP A 33 11.28 16.70 -6.29
CA TRP A 33 9.83 16.57 -6.47
C TRP A 33 9.30 15.24 -5.94
N GLY A 34 10.14 14.20 -5.97
CA GLY A 34 9.72 12.84 -5.69
C GLY A 34 9.62 12.64 -4.20
N ARG A 35 10.57 13.18 -3.44
CA ARG A 35 10.60 13.20 -1.96
C ARG A 35 9.45 13.98 -1.31
N LYS A 36 8.79 14.88 -2.06
CA LYS A 36 7.59 15.59 -1.55
C LYS A 36 6.45 14.61 -1.25
N TYR A 37 6.43 13.48 -1.96
CA TYR A 37 5.48 12.39 -1.76
C TYR A 37 6.27 11.12 -1.34
N SER A 38 5.64 10.19 -0.62
CA SER A 38 6.31 8.92 -0.31
C SER A 38 6.52 8.11 -1.60
N GLY A 39 7.61 7.34 -1.70
CA GLY A 39 7.86 6.40 -2.80
C GLY A 39 6.72 5.40 -2.98
N VAL A 40 6.00 5.07 -1.90
CA VAL A 40 4.78 4.24 -1.94
C VAL A 40 3.67 4.91 -2.77
N MET A 41 3.50 6.23 -2.68
CA MET A 41 2.52 6.94 -3.51
C MET A 41 2.87 6.86 -5.00
N TRP A 42 4.15 6.98 -5.35
CA TRP A 42 4.62 6.84 -6.73
C TRP A 42 4.43 5.42 -7.27
N LEU A 43 4.76 4.42 -6.44
CA LEU A 43 4.48 3.01 -6.74
C LEU A 43 2.98 2.79 -7.02
N MET A 44 2.10 3.25 -6.12
CA MET A 44 0.65 3.11 -6.26
C MET A 44 0.14 3.82 -7.52
N ALA A 45 0.61 5.03 -7.80
CA ALA A 45 0.23 5.76 -9.01
C ALA A 45 0.63 4.99 -10.28
N MET A 46 1.85 4.47 -10.32
CA MET A 46 2.33 3.65 -11.44
C MET A 46 1.49 2.39 -11.62
N THR A 47 1.25 1.62 -10.57
CA THR A 47 0.45 0.38 -10.66
C THR A 47 -1.00 0.67 -11.02
N PHE A 48 -1.58 1.77 -10.55
CA PHE A 48 -2.92 2.20 -10.98
C PHE A 48 -2.97 2.55 -12.47
N VAL A 49 -1.98 3.27 -12.99
CA VAL A 49 -1.90 3.57 -14.43
C VAL A 49 -1.79 2.27 -15.22
N LEU A 50 -0.93 1.34 -14.80
CA LEU A 50 -0.75 0.05 -15.48
C LEU A 50 -2.02 -0.81 -15.42
N ALA A 51 -2.75 -0.81 -14.31
CA ALA A 51 -4.01 -1.54 -14.17
C ALA A 51 -5.11 -0.93 -15.07
N ASN A 52 -5.23 0.40 -15.13
CA ASN A 52 -6.21 1.08 -15.98
C ASN A 52 -5.92 0.88 -17.48
N LEU A 53 -4.64 0.86 -17.86
CA LEU A 53 -4.20 0.52 -19.21
C LEU A 53 -4.30 -0.98 -19.52
N ARG A 54 -4.76 -1.81 -18.56
CA ARG A 54 -4.89 -3.26 -18.67
C ARG A 54 -3.58 -3.97 -19.02
N ILE A 55 -2.45 -3.41 -18.59
CA ILE A 55 -1.13 -4.04 -18.71
C ILE A 55 -1.02 -5.16 -17.68
N ILE A 56 -1.48 -4.90 -16.46
CA ILE A 56 -1.46 -5.83 -15.34
C ILE A 56 -2.90 -6.29 -15.03
N PRO A 57 -3.14 -7.56 -14.70
CA PRO A 57 -4.45 -8.03 -14.24
C PRO A 57 -4.85 -7.43 -12.89
N SER A 58 -6.16 -7.27 -12.67
CA SER A 58 -6.73 -6.81 -11.39
C SER A 58 -6.77 -7.90 -10.32
N THR A 59 -6.70 -9.16 -10.72
CA THR A 59 -6.73 -10.34 -9.86
C THR A 59 -5.71 -11.34 -10.38
N ALA A 60 -4.82 -11.83 -9.51
CA ALA A 60 -3.82 -12.82 -9.86
C ALA A 60 -3.31 -13.56 -8.60
N PRO A 61 -2.91 -14.83 -8.71
CA PRO A 61 -2.40 -15.61 -7.57
C PRO A 61 -1.20 -14.97 -6.87
N ALA A 62 -0.34 -14.25 -7.60
CA ALA A 62 0.78 -13.53 -7.01
C ALA A 62 0.35 -12.46 -6.00
N TYR A 63 -0.81 -11.82 -6.17
CA TYR A 63 -1.32 -10.84 -5.21
C TYR A 63 -1.77 -11.51 -3.92
N ASP A 64 -2.37 -12.70 -4.01
CA ASP A 64 -2.76 -13.48 -2.85
C ASP A 64 -1.52 -13.90 -2.05
N ALA A 65 -0.41 -14.23 -2.72
CA ALA A 65 0.85 -14.54 -2.06
C ALA A 65 1.39 -13.36 -1.22
N VAL A 66 1.21 -12.11 -1.68
CA VAL A 66 1.60 -10.92 -0.91
C VAL A 66 0.81 -10.85 0.40
N TRP A 67 -0.52 -11.02 0.34
CA TRP A 67 -1.39 -10.94 1.52
C TRP A 67 -1.26 -12.14 2.46
N ASN A 68 -1.06 -13.34 1.94
CA ASN A 68 -1.00 -14.56 2.73
C ASN A 68 0.38 -14.80 3.36
N TYR A 69 1.46 -14.31 2.74
CA TYR A 69 2.82 -14.57 3.20
C TYR A 69 3.59 -13.29 3.51
N LEU A 70 3.74 -12.37 2.55
CA LEU A 70 4.63 -11.22 2.72
C LEU A 70 4.13 -10.26 3.80
N VAL A 71 2.83 -9.93 3.82
CA VAL A 71 2.25 -9.03 4.82
C VAL A 71 2.37 -9.63 6.23
N PRO A 72 1.99 -10.89 6.49
CA PRO A 72 2.19 -11.52 7.80
C PRO A 72 3.66 -11.62 8.23
N ILE A 73 4.61 -11.81 7.30
CA ILE A 73 6.05 -11.86 7.60
C ILE A 73 6.63 -10.47 7.86
N ALA A 74 6.08 -9.42 7.25
CA ALA A 74 6.51 -8.04 7.50
C ALA A 74 6.28 -7.64 8.96
N ILE A 75 5.19 -8.09 9.59
CA ILE A 75 4.86 -7.78 10.99
C ILE A 75 6.00 -8.17 11.95
N PRO A 76 6.45 -9.43 12.04
CA PRO A 76 7.54 -9.82 12.92
C PRO A 76 8.88 -9.18 12.52
N LEU A 77 9.16 -8.99 11.22
CA LEU A 77 10.39 -8.30 10.79
C LEU A 77 10.45 -6.86 11.30
N LEU A 78 9.34 -6.13 11.18
CA LEU A 78 9.22 -4.77 11.71
C LEU A 78 9.28 -4.75 13.25
N LEU A 79 8.71 -5.75 13.93
CA LEU A 79 8.80 -5.87 15.40
C LEU A 79 10.20 -6.24 15.88
N PHE A 80 11.00 -6.98 15.11
CA PHE A 80 12.39 -7.27 15.45
C PHE A 80 13.30 -6.05 15.32
N GLU A 81 13.02 -5.15 14.37
CA GLU A 81 13.71 -3.87 14.25
C GLU A 81 13.27 -2.86 15.31
N ALA A 82 12.00 -2.92 15.74
CA ALA A 82 11.43 -1.95 16.66
C ALA A 82 11.74 -2.25 18.14
N ASP A 83 12.02 -1.20 18.92
CA ASP A 83 12.14 -1.31 20.38
C ASP A 83 10.76 -1.43 21.04
N LEU A 84 10.33 -2.66 21.29
CA LEU A 84 9.03 -2.97 21.91
C LEU A 84 8.82 -2.29 23.27
N LYS A 85 9.87 -2.14 24.09
CA LYS A 85 9.74 -1.49 25.41
C LYS A 85 9.45 0.00 25.23
N ARG A 86 10.14 0.62 24.28
CA ARG A 86 9.92 2.02 23.92
C ARG A 86 8.52 2.22 23.35
N ILE A 87 8.06 1.36 22.44
CA ILE A 87 6.72 1.42 21.86
C ILE A 87 5.68 1.39 22.97
N VAL A 88 5.68 0.38 23.85
CA VAL A 88 4.66 0.27 24.92
C VAL A 88 4.65 1.50 25.83
N ARG A 89 5.81 2.11 26.10
CA ARG A 89 5.92 3.31 26.93
C ARG A 89 5.47 4.59 26.21
N GLU A 90 5.75 4.72 24.92
CA GLU A 90 5.54 5.95 24.13
C GLU A 90 4.25 5.92 23.30
N SER A 91 3.59 4.77 23.16
CA SER A 91 2.37 4.61 22.37
C SER A 91 1.13 5.27 22.97
N GLY A 92 1.11 5.58 24.27
CA GLY A 92 -0.08 6.12 24.94
C GLY A 92 -0.66 7.37 24.27
N PRO A 93 0.11 8.48 24.15
CA PRO A 93 -0.35 9.68 23.45
C PRO A 93 -0.69 9.45 21.98
N THR A 94 0.11 8.64 21.28
CA THR A 94 -0.11 8.29 19.87
C THR A 94 -1.42 7.51 19.67
N LEU A 95 -1.77 6.62 20.61
CA LEU A 95 -3.01 5.85 20.60
C LEU A 95 -4.22 6.77 20.78
N ILE A 96 -4.14 7.76 21.67
CA ILE A 96 -5.21 8.75 21.84
C ILE A 96 -5.40 9.55 20.54
N ALA A 97 -4.31 10.02 19.93
CA ALA A 97 -4.37 10.72 18.64
C ALA A 97 -4.99 9.84 17.54
N PHE A 98 -4.65 8.55 17.51
CA PHE A 98 -5.25 7.57 16.58
C PHE A 98 -6.75 7.36 16.84
N ILE A 99 -7.18 7.29 18.10
CA ILE A 99 -8.60 7.15 18.45
C ILE A 99 -9.38 8.38 18.00
N ILE A 100 -8.87 9.59 18.26
CA ILE A 100 -9.52 10.84 17.83
C ILE A 100 -9.57 10.89 16.30
N GLY A 101 -8.47 10.55 15.62
CA GLY A 101 -8.40 10.51 14.15
C GLY A 101 -9.37 9.50 13.55
N SER A 102 -9.40 8.27 14.08
CA SER A 102 -10.30 7.22 13.59
C SER A 102 -11.78 7.56 13.86
N ALA A 103 -12.11 8.10 15.04
CA ALA A 103 -13.45 8.62 15.33
C ALA A 103 -13.85 9.75 14.37
N SER A 104 -12.90 10.64 14.02
CA SER A 104 -13.14 11.72 13.06
C SER A 104 -13.43 11.18 11.66
N VAL A 105 -12.75 10.14 11.21
CA VAL A 105 -13.03 9.47 9.93
C VAL A 105 -14.44 8.86 9.94
N VAL A 106 -14.81 8.13 11.00
CA VAL A 106 -16.14 7.53 11.14
C VAL A 106 -17.23 8.60 11.14
N ALA A 107 -17.07 9.66 11.93
CA ALA A 107 -18.00 10.78 11.99
C ALA A 107 -18.11 11.50 10.64
N GLY A 108 -16.98 11.74 9.97
CA GLY A 108 -16.94 12.38 8.65
C GLY A 108 -17.68 11.56 7.58
N VAL A 109 -17.53 10.24 7.57
CA VAL A 109 -18.28 9.35 6.68
C VAL A 109 -19.78 9.41 6.98
N PHE A 110 -20.18 9.36 8.26
CA PHE A 110 -21.59 9.40 8.66
C PHE A 110 -22.27 10.74 8.32
N ILE A 111 -21.59 11.86 8.58
CA ILE A 111 -22.07 13.20 8.20
C ILE A 111 -22.16 13.29 6.67
N GLY A 112 -21.12 12.84 5.96
CA GLY A 112 -21.08 12.86 4.50
C GLY A 112 -22.21 12.06 3.87
N SER A 113 -22.49 10.85 4.36
CA SER A 113 -23.62 10.05 3.88
C SER A 113 -24.96 10.73 4.18
N ALA A 114 -25.15 11.26 5.39
CA ALA A 114 -26.40 11.93 5.78
C ALA A 114 -26.67 13.26 5.05
N MET A 115 -25.65 13.90 4.46
CA MET A 115 -25.82 15.09 3.62
C MET A 115 -26.08 14.76 2.14
N LEU A 116 -25.74 13.55 1.70
CA LEU A 116 -25.93 13.08 0.33
C LEU A 116 -27.28 12.36 0.14
N ASP A 117 -27.84 11.81 1.22
CA ASP A 117 -29.24 11.33 1.30
C ASP A 117 -30.25 12.49 1.45
#